data_AF-A0A6J8AEN8-F1
#
_entry.id   AF-A0A6J8AEN8-F1
#
_cell.length_a   1.000
_cell.length_b   1.000
_cell.length_c   1.000
_cell.angle_alpha   90.00
_cell.angle_beta   90.00
_cell.angle_gamma   90.00
#
_symmetry.space_group_name_H-M   'P 1'
#
loop_
_entity.id
_entity.type
_entity.pdbx_description
1 polymer ?
#
loop_
_entity_poly.entity_id
_entity_poly.type
_entity_poly.pdbx_seq_one_letter_code
_entity_poly.pdbx_strand_id
1 'polypeptide(L)'
;MPRRRLVENFDDNIAKAPKLSCTSTSPDRGKIRFLEKRLFTPFVSNDHDYVVETLSTEEKLQAALKEVELLQNQVTTLSSNTFCLNRFSTDNTMINFYTGFVNYETLRSVFTALQPTATTMVRWSQMQRHVNKENVNENAFHCETLLLIDQFFLFLCRVRQGLPEQDLAVRFNISQSSVSRILITWANYLYCMLGSLPLWSSRAAIDETMPQSFKDTYPKTRVILDCTEIRVQTPSSRF
;
A
#
# COMPACT_ATOMS: atom_id res chain seq x y z
N MET A 1 48.02 -14.53 -27.64
CA MET A 1 47.50 -15.65 -28.46
C MET A 1 46.10 -15.29 -28.94
N PRO A 2 45.91 -14.94 -30.21
CA PRO A 2 44.61 -14.55 -30.75
C PRO A 2 43.89 -15.77 -31.32
N ARG A 3 42.60 -15.95 -31.00
CA ARG A 3 41.73 -16.86 -31.77
C ARG A 3 40.58 -16.09 -32.39
N ARG A 4 40.47 -16.32 -33.70
CA ARG A 4 39.56 -15.72 -34.68
C ARG A 4 38.13 -16.23 -34.51
N ARG A 5 37.18 -15.38 -34.96
CA ARG A 5 35.88 -15.64 -35.60
C ARG A 5 35.34 -17.07 -35.58
N LEU A 6 34.09 -17.20 -35.14
CA LEU A 6 33.05 -17.84 -35.95
C LEU A 6 31.85 -16.90 -36.03
N VAL A 7 31.55 -16.53 -37.27
CA VAL A 7 30.31 -15.93 -37.72
C VAL A 7 29.44 -17.13 -38.11
N GLU A 8 28.32 -17.33 -37.43
CA GLU A 8 27.25 -18.20 -37.92
C GLU A 8 25.99 -17.34 -38.08
N ASN A 9 25.76 -16.97 -39.33
CA ASN A 9 24.45 -16.58 -39.83
C ASN A 9 23.64 -17.87 -40.01
N PHE A 10 22.45 -17.92 -39.41
CA PHE A 10 21.42 -18.89 -39.76
C PHE A 10 20.13 -18.10 -40.03
N ASP A 11 19.86 -17.88 -41.30
CA ASP A 11 18.59 -17.36 -41.81
C ASP A 11 17.64 -18.53 -42.17
N ASP A 12 16.36 -18.25 -41.96
CA ASP A 12 15.18 -18.77 -42.66
C ASP A 12 14.68 -20.22 -42.45
N ASN A 13 13.60 -20.42 -41.68
CA ASN A 13 12.21 -20.28 -42.17
C ASN A 13 11.12 -20.94 -41.27
N ILE A 14 10.06 -20.16 -41.04
CA ILE A 14 8.62 -20.48 -40.97
C ILE A 14 8.10 -21.42 -39.86
N ALA A 15 7.54 -20.78 -38.82
CA ALA A 15 6.18 -21.09 -38.35
C ALA A 15 5.43 -19.79 -38.04
N LYS A 16 4.47 -19.43 -38.89
CA LYS A 16 3.50 -18.35 -38.71
C LYS A 16 2.48 -18.76 -37.65
N ALA A 17 2.34 -17.99 -36.58
CA ALA A 17 1.19 -18.02 -35.66
C ALA A 17 0.89 -16.58 -35.19
N PRO A 18 -0.37 -16.25 -34.88
CA PRO A 18 -0.97 -14.98 -35.26
C PRO A 18 -0.67 -13.81 -34.32
N LYS A 19 -0.67 -12.60 -34.91
CA LYS A 19 -0.75 -11.32 -34.20
C LYS A 19 -2.07 -11.26 -33.43
N LEU A 20 -2.02 -11.39 -32.10
CA LEU A 20 -3.11 -10.98 -31.23
C LEU A 20 -3.02 -9.47 -31.02
N SER A 21 -3.81 -8.73 -31.79
CA SER A 21 -4.14 -7.34 -31.54
C SER A 21 -4.98 -7.26 -30.26
N CYS A 22 -4.42 -6.70 -29.19
CA CYS A 22 -5.19 -6.34 -28.00
C CYS A 22 -6.03 -5.09 -28.30
N THR A 23 -7.19 -5.30 -28.91
CA THR A 23 -8.28 -4.32 -28.94
C THR A 23 -8.94 -4.29 -27.56
N SER A 24 -8.89 -3.14 -26.91
CA SER A 24 -9.62 -2.85 -25.67
C SER A 24 -11.10 -3.15 -25.87
N THR A 25 -11.56 -4.27 -25.31
CA THR A 25 -12.98 -4.64 -25.29
C THR A 25 -13.38 -4.70 -23.83
N SER A 26 -14.11 -3.65 -23.43
CA SER A 26 -14.67 -3.46 -22.09
C SER A 26 -15.63 -4.61 -21.73
N PRO A 27 -15.61 -5.17 -20.51
CA PRO A 27 -16.59 -6.13 -20.07
C PRO A 27 -17.92 -5.43 -19.76
N ASP A 28 -18.88 -5.68 -20.63
CA ASP A 28 -20.31 -5.87 -20.40
C ASP A 28 -20.88 -5.31 -19.08
N ARG A 29 -21.28 -4.02 -19.10
CA ARG A 29 -22.31 -3.52 -18.19
C ARG A 29 -23.65 -4.06 -18.69
N GLY A 30 -24.16 -5.07 -17.99
CA GLY A 30 -25.55 -5.51 -18.12
C GLY A 30 -26.48 -4.31 -18.13
N LYS A 31 -27.08 -4.05 -19.30
CA LYS A 31 -28.14 -3.06 -19.49
C LYS A 31 -29.30 -3.40 -18.56
N ILE A 32 -29.46 -2.61 -17.51
CA ILE A 32 -30.74 -2.49 -16.80
C ILE A 32 -31.72 -1.89 -17.81
N ARG A 33 -32.45 -2.74 -18.53
CA ARG A 33 -33.62 -2.35 -19.31
C ARG A 33 -34.82 -2.35 -18.37
N PHE A 34 -35.16 -1.22 -17.75
CA PHE A 34 -36.53 -1.03 -17.28
C PHE A 34 -37.00 0.41 -17.52
N LEU A 35 -37.87 0.50 -18.54
CA LEU A 35 -38.93 1.48 -18.79
C LEU A 35 -38.57 2.96 -19.01
N GLU A 36 -38.00 3.26 -20.18
CA GLU A 36 -38.26 4.53 -20.85
C GLU A 36 -38.86 4.24 -22.24
N LYS A 37 -40.19 4.13 -22.30
CA LYS A 37 -40.93 3.98 -23.56
C LYS A 37 -41.89 5.16 -23.74
N ARG A 38 -41.48 6.02 -24.68
CA ARG A 38 -42.31 6.80 -25.62
C ARG A 38 -43.31 7.81 -25.04
N LEU A 39 -42.90 9.07 -25.07
CA LEU A 39 -43.83 10.18 -25.35
C LEU A 39 -43.85 10.42 -26.86
N PHE A 40 -44.83 9.85 -27.56
CA PHE A 40 -45.26 10.29 -28.88
C PHE A 40 -46.78 10.32 -28.84
N THR A 41 -47.37 11.51 -28.81
CA THR A 41 -48.81 11.72 -28.79
C THR A 41 -49.33 11.91 -30.21
N PRO A 42 -50.39 11.19 -30.63
CA PRO A 42 -51.39 11.74 -31.52
C PRO A 42 -52.56 12.26 -30.67
N PHE A 43 -53.03 13.46 -30.99
CA PHE A 43 -54.19 14.07 -30.37
C PHE A 43 -55.46 13.31 -30.82
N VAL A 44 -56.13 12.61 -29.90
CA VAL A 44 -57.55 12.26 -30.01
C VAL A 44 -58.19 12.34 -28.63
N SER A 45 -59.26 13.13 -28.57
CA SER A 45 -60.16 13.38 -27.45
C SER A 45 -60.88 12.10 -26.98
N ASN A 46 -60.87 11.83 -25.67
CA ASN A 46 -62.06 11.55 -24.86
C ASN A 46 -61.67 11.22 -23.41
N ASP A 47 -62.56 11.63 -22.51
CA ASP A 47 -62.50 11.53 -21.05
C ASP A 47 -62.08 10.14 -20.54
N HIS A 48 -60.87 10.04 -19.98
CA HIS A 48 -60.55 9.02 -18.98
C HIS A 48 -59.60 9.60 -17.94
N ASP A 49 -60.07 9.54 -16.70
CA ASP A 49 -59.39 9.89 -15.46
C ASP A 49 -58.18 8.95 -15.27
N TYR A 50 -57.03 9.28 -15.85
CA TYR A 50 -55.79 8.54 -15.60
C TYR A 50 -55.22 9.00 -14.25
N VAL A 51 -55.67 8.35 -13.18
CA VAL A 51 -54.90 8.29 -11.94
C VAL A 51 -53.57 7.62 -12.31
N VAL A 52 -52.53 8.43 -12.49
CA VAL A 52 -51.16 7.92 -12.43
C VAL A 52 -51.01 7.42 -11.00
N GLU A 53 -51.04 6.12 -10.78
CA GLU A 53 -50.62 5.51 -9.52
C GLU A 53 -49.13 5.87 -9.33
N THR A 54 -48.91 7.03 -8.75
CA THR A 54 -47.62 7.37 -8.18
C THR A 54 -47.45 6.44 -7.00
N LEU A 55 -46.47 5.54 -7.08
CA LEU A 55 -45.99 4.73 -5.96
C LEU A 55 -46.14 5.52 -4.66
N SER A 56 -46.86 4.94 -3.71
CA SER A 56 -47.17 5.55 -2.43
C SER A 56 -45.86 6.01 -1.78
N THR A 57 -45.90 7.12 -1.04
CA THR A 57 -44.75 7.60 -0.27
C THR A 57 -44.16 6.51 0.62
N GLU A 58 -45.01 5.61 1.11
CA GLU A 58 -44.62 4.44 1.91
C GLU A 58 -43.90 3.37 1.08
N GLU A 59 -44.32 3.10 -0.15
CA GLU A 59 -43.65 2.16 -1.05
C GLU A 59 -42.27 2.68 -1.49
N LYS A 60 -42.16 3.99 -1.74
CA LYS A 60 -40.87 4.65 -2.02
C LYS A 60 -39.93 4.59 -0.81
N LEU A 61 -40.45 4.79 0.40
CA LEU A 61 -39.67 4.69 1.63
C LEU A 61 -39.18 3.26 1.86
N GLN A 62 -40.03 2.25 1.67
CA GLN A 62 -39.65 0.85 1.79
C GLN A 62 -38.62 0.43 0.74
N ALA A 63 -38.75 0.89 -0.50
CA ALA A 63 -37.76 0.63 -1.55
C ALA A 63 -36.39 1.24 -1.21
N ALA A 64 -36.38 2.49 -0.73
CA ALA A 64 -35.15 3.17 -0.32
C ALA A 64 -34.47 2.49 0.88
N LEU A 65 -35.24 2.04 1.89
CA LEU A 65 -34.68 1.32 3.03
C LEU A 65 -34.03 0.00 2.62
N LYS A 66 -34.67 -0.76 1.73
CA LYS A 66 -34.08 -2.00 1.18
C LYS A 66 -32.80 -1.73 0.38
N GLU A 67 -32.77 -0.64 -0.38
CA GLU A 67 -31.57 -0.25 -1.13
C GLU A 67 -30.42 0.17 -0.21
N VAL A 68 -30.70 0.92 0.86
CA VAL A 68 -29.71 1.27 1.88
C VAL A 68 -29.15 0.02 2.55
N GLU A 69 -29.99 -0.93 2.96
CA GLU A 69 -29.56 -2.19 3.56
C GLU A 69 -28.67 -3.00 2.60
N LEU A 70 -29.07 -3.10 1.33
CA LEU A 70 -28.28 -3.77 0.29
C LEU A 70 -26.91 -3.12 0.09
N LEU A 71 -26.87 -1.79 -0.02
CA LEU A 71 -25.63 -1.04 -0.20
C LEU A 71 -24.72 -1.14 1.02
N GLN A 72 -25.28 -1.11 2.23
CA GLN A 72 -24.53 -1.33 3.47
C GLN A 72 -23.89 -2.72 3.47
N ASN A 73 -24.64 -3.76 3.13
CA ASN A 73 -24.13 -5.13 3.02
C ASN A 73 -23.00 -5.25 1.97
N GLN A 74 -23.13 -4.55 0.83
CA GLN A 74 -22.06 -4.50 -0.18
C GLN A 74 -20.80 -3.80 0.34
N VAL A 75 -20.94 -2.66 1.02
CA VAL A 75 -19.81 -1.95 1.63
C VAL A 75 -19.11 -2.82 2.65
N THR A 76 -19.84 -3.52 3.53
CA THR A 76 -19.25 -4.43 4.53
C THR A 76 -18.50 -5.60 3.88
N THR A 77 -19.04 -6.13 2.79
CA THR A 77 -18.40 -7.22 2.02
C THR A 77 -17.14 -6.73 1.32
N LEU A 78 -17.16 -5.53 0.75
CA LEU A 78 -15.99 -4.94 0.10
C LEU A 78 -14.91 -4.56 1.12
N SER A 79 -15.29 -3.97 2.25
CA SER A 79 -14.35 -3.53 3.28
C SER A 79 -13.62 -4.72 3.94
N SER A 80 -14.32 -5.83 4.19
CA SER A 80 -13.71 -7.05 4.75
C SER A 80 -12.71 -7.71 3.80
N ASN A 81 -12.87 -7.52 2.48
CA ASN A 81 -11.93 -8.01 1.47
C ASN A 81 -10.69 -7.14 1.32
N THR A 82 -10.73 -5.86 1.74
CA THR A 82 -9.54 -5.00 1.67
C THR A 82 -8.44 -5.46 2.63
N PHE A 83 -7.20 -5.43 2.17
CA PHE A 83 -6.03 -5.67 3.02
C PHE A 83 -5.66 -4.36 3.73
N CYS A 84 -6.17 -4.17 4.93
CA CYS A 84 -5.90 -3.01 5.79
C CYS A 84 -5.60 -3.47 7.22
N LEU A 85 -5.01 -2.60 8.03
CA LEU A 85 -4.71 -2.94 9.42
C LEU A 85 -5.96 -3.26 10.22
N ASN A 86 -7.06 -2.53 9.98
CA ASN A 86 -8.31 -2.69 10.72
C ASN A 86 -8.88 -4.12 10.60
N ARG A 87 -8.70 -4.77 9.44
CA ARG A 87 -9.11 -6.16 9.20
C ARG A 87 -8.52 -7.14 10.21
N PHE A 88 -7.30 -6.89 10.69
CA PHE A 88 -6.60 -7.76 11.64
C PHE A 88 -6.69 -7.27 13.08
N SER A 89 -7.48 -6.22 13.36
CA SER A 89 -7.51 -5.57 14.67
C SER A 89 -7.92 -6.50 15.83
N THR A 90 -8.72 -7.54 15.55
CA THR A 90 -9.15 -8.54 16.52
C THR A 90 -8.29 -9.81 16.53
N ASP A 91 -7.41 -9.99 15.54
CA ASP A 91 -6.57 -11.17 15.39
C ASP A 91 -5.10 -10.85 15.72
N ASN A 92 -4.75 -11.04 16.99
CA ASN A 92 -3.39 -10.80 17.48
C ASN A 92 -2.36 -11.70 16.81
N THR A 93 -2.74 -12.89 16.33
CA THR A 93 -1.80 -13.80 15.64
C THR A 93 -1.41 -13.23 14.29
N MET A 94 -2.37 -12.67 13.54
CA MET A 94 -2.12 -12.02 12.26
C MET A 94 -1.38 -10.69 12.43
N ILE A 95 -1.70 -9.91 13.47
CA ILE A 95 -0.94 -8.70 13.78
C ILE A 95 0.52 -9.05 14.05
N ASN A 96 0.77 -10.06 14.90
CA ASN A 96 2.14 -10.47 15.20
C ASN A 96 2.87 -11.01 13.97
N PHE A 97 2.19 -11.83 13.17
CA PHE A 97 2.73 -12.33 11.93
C PHE A 97 3.18 -11.18 11.02
N TYR A 98 2.28 -10.27 10.65
CA TYR A 98 2.62 -9.22 9.68
C TYR A 98 3.54 -8.13 10.23
N THR A 99 3.47 -7.82 11.52
CA THR A 99 4.09 -6.59 12.06
C THR A 99 5.13 -6.84 13.14
N GLY A 100 5.13 -8.03 13.75
CA GLY A 100 5.95 -8.35 14.92
C GLY A 100 5.39 -7.83 16.25
N PHE A 101 4.37 -6.97 16.26
CA PHE A 101 3.74 -6.50 17.50
C PHE A 101 2.87 -7.57 18.16
N VAL A 102 2.74 -7.53 19.47
CA VAL A 102 1.96 -8.53 20.23
C VAL A 102 0.46 -8.43 19.92
N ASN A 103 -0.06 -7.22 19.77
CA ASN A 103 -1.47 -6.96 19.51
C ASN A 103 -1.67 -5.60 18.83
N TYR A 104 -2.89 -5.38 18.34
CA TYR A 104 -3.28 -4.15 17.66
C TYR A 104 -3.11 -2.89 18.52
N GLU A 105 -3.40 -2.97 19.82
CA GLU A 105 -3.30 -1.82 20.74
C GLU A 105 -1.86 -1.33 20.92
N THR A 106 -0.90 -2.26 21.00
CA THR A 106 0.52 -1.95 21.11
C THR A 106 1.01 -1.28 19.83
N LEU A 107 0.66 -1.83 18.66
CA LEU A 107 1.00 -1.23 17.37
C LEU A 107 0.40 0.17 17.26
N ARG A 108 -0.87 0.34 17.62
CA ARG A 108 -1.56 1.63 17.58
C ARG A 108 -0.91 2.64 18.53
N SER A 109 -0.52 2.22 19.73
CA SER A 109 0.19 3.06 20.69
C SER A 109 1.53 3.53 20.15
N VAL A 110 2.29 2.64 19.49
CA VAL A 110 3.56 3.01 18.83
C VAL A 110 3.31 3.97 17.68
N PHE A 111 2.31 3.71 16.83
CA PHE A 111 1.94 4.62 15.75
C PHE A 111 1.56 6.02 16.28
N THR A 112 0.80 6.09 17.38
CA THR A 112 0.46 7.34 18.06
C THR A 112 1.66 8.01 18.71
N ALA A 113 2.60 7.25 19.31
CA ALA A 113 3.82 7.81 19.89
C ALA A 113 4.78 8.36 18.83
N LEU A 114 4.84 7.70 17.68
CA LEU A 114 5.58 8.18 16.52
C LEU A 114 4.94 9.46 15.95
N GLN A 115 3.60 9.53 15.95
CA GLN A 115 2.75 10.51 15.25
C GLN A 115 3.48 11.39 14.23
N PRO A 116 3.48 11.02 12.94
CA PRO A 116 3.81 11.95 11.89
C PRO A 116 2.70 13.01 11.84
N THR A 117 2.84 14.13 12.54
CA THR A 117 1.94 15.27 12.35
C THR A 117 2.12 15.78 10.93
N ALA A 118 1.06 16.28 10.28
CA ALA A 118 1.15 16.85 8.92
C ALA A 118 2.33 17.83 8.75
N THR A 119 2.70 18.56 9.81
CA THR A 119 3.90 19.42 9.88
C THR A 119 5.23 18.68 9.75
N THR A 120 5.37 17.49 10.35
CA THR A 120 6.57 16.65 10.20
C THR A 120 6.64 16.05 8.80
N MET A 121 5.53 15.59 8.23
CA MET A 121 5.52 15.09 6.84
C MET A 121 5.74 16.20 5.80
N VAL A 122 5.20 17.41 6.01
CA VAL A 122 5.45 18.59 5.17
C VAL A 122 6.92 19.04 5.25
N ARG A 123 7.54 19.02 6.44
CA ARG A 123 9.00 19.25 6.57
C ARG A 123 9.81 18.25 5.74
N TRP A 124 9.36 17.00 5.65
CA TRP A 124 10.06 15.97 4.88
C TRP A 124 9.82 16.05 3.38
N SER A 125 8.63 16.40 2.91
CA SER A 125 8.44 16.67 1.48
C SER A 125 9.20 17.91 1.01
N GLN A 126 9.33 18.92 1.87
CA GLN A 126 10.23 20.05 1.64
C GLN A 126 11.71 19.60 1.61
N MET A 127 12.12 18.66 2.47
CA MET A 127 13.46 18.07 2.44
C MET A 127 13.71 17.26 1.15
N GLN A 128 12.72 16.52 0.64
CA GLN A 128 12.80 15.83 -0.66
C GLN A 128 12.92 16.82 -1.84
N ARG A 129 12.25 17.98 -1.77
CA ARG A 129 12.38 19.07 -2.77
C ARG A 129 13.77 19.67 -2.82
N HIS A 130 14.56 19.60 -1.74
CA HIS A 130 15.96 20.03 -1.74
C HIS A 130 16.91 19.01 -2.38
N VAL A 131 16.58 17.72 -2.36
CA VAL A 131 17.39 16.65 -2.97
C VAL A 131 17.10 16.48 -4.47
N ASN A 132 15.84 16.67 -4.88
CA ASN A 132 15.43 16.61 -6.29
C ASN A 132 15.04 18.02 -6.78
N LYS A 133 16.05 18.76 -7.22
CA LYS A 133 15.86 20.10 -7.77
C LYS A 133 15.42 20.06 -9.25
N GLU A 134 14.32 19.38 -9.57
CA GLU A 134 13.59 19.64 -10.83
C GLU A 134 12.08 19.47 -10.63
N ASN A 135 11.38 20.59 -10.85
CA ASN A 135 9.94 20.81 -11.01
C ASN A 135 8.99 19.65 -10.67
N VAL A 136 8.35 19.71 -9.49
CA VAL A 136 7.08 19.01 -9.30
C VAL A 136 6.07 19.94 -8.62
N ASN A 137 5.01 20.18 -9.38
CA ASN A 137 3.76 20.85 -9.08
C ASN A 137 3.29 20.65 -7.63
N GLU A 138 2.79 21.71 -7.00
CA GLU A 138 2.44 21.75 -5.57
C GLU A 138 1.23 20.89 -5.17
N ASN A 139 0.72 20.07 -6.10
CA ASN A 139 -0.38 19.14 -5.91
C ASN A 139 0.04 17.67 -5.68
N ALA A 140 1.32 17.38 -5.40
CA ALA A 140 1.82 16.01 -5.22
C ALA A 140 1.28 15.24 -3.99
N PHE A 141 0.36 15.83 -3.21
CA PHE A 141 -0.25 15.19 -2.05
C PHE A 141 -1.67 14.66 -2.27
N HIS A 142 -2.24 14.86 -3.46
CA HIS A 142 -3.42 14.10 -3.88
C HIS A 142 -2.99 12.85 -4.66
N CYS A 143 -2.26 11.97 -3.97
CA CYS A 143 -2.41 10.56 -4.25
C CYS A 143 -3.58 10.10 -3.37
N GLU A 144 -4.77 9.95 -3.95
CA GLU A 144 -5.79 9.16 -3.29
C GLU A 144 -5.22 7.76 -2.95
N THR A 145 -5.79 7.13 -1.92
CA THR A 145 -5.84 5.66 -1.70
C THR A 145 -4.85 4.93 -0.77
N LEU A 146 -4.44 5.47 0.39
CA LEU A 146 -4.19 4.63 1.59
C LEU A 146 -4.13 5.46 2.89
N LEU A 147 -4.81 5.04 3.97
CA LEU A 147 -4.75 5.70 5.27
C LEU A 147 -3.31 5.68 5.83
N LEU A 148 -2.90 6.71 6.57
CA LEU A 148 -1.54 6.81 7.10
C LEU A 148 -1.13 5.61 7.97
N ILE A 149 -2.07 5.10 8.77
CA ILE A 149 -1.87 3.92 9.60
C ILE A 149 -1.71 2.65 8.75
N ASP A 150 -2.39 2.58 7.60
CA ASP A 150 -2.26 1.46 6.67
C ASP A 150 -0.96 1.56 5.85
N GLN A 151 -0.46 2.77 5.57
CA GLN A 151 0.87 2.98 5.02
C GLN A 151 1.97 2.51 5.98
N PHE A 152 1.81 2.81 7.28
CA PHE A 152 2.70 2.30 8.32
C PHE A 152 2.64 0.76 8.39
N PHE A 153 1.43 0.20 8.38
CA PHE A 153 1.23 -1.25 8.35
C PHE A 153 1.89 -1.91 7.13
N LEU A 154 1.77 -1.30 5.94
CA LEU A 154 2.45 -1.76 4.72
C LEU A 154 3.97 -1.77 4.91
N PHE A 155 4.54 -0.71 5.48
CA PHE A 155 5.97 -0.64 5.79
C PHE A 155 6.40 -1.76 6.76
N LEU A 156 5.63 -2.00 7.82
CA LEU A 156 5.89 -3.08 8.76
C LEU A 156 5.83 -4.46 8.11
N CYS A 157 4.85 -4.70 7.23
CA CYS A 157 4.77 -5.94 6.45
C CYS A 157 6.05 -6.18 5.64
N ARG A 158 6.59 -5.14 5.00
CA ARG A 158 7.84 -5.24 4.24
C ARG A 158 9.04 -5.58 5.14
N VAL A 159 9.19 -4.88 6.26
CA VAL A 159 10.34 -5.07 7.17
C VAL A 159 10.29 -6.44 7.86
N ARG A 160 9.10 -6.87 8.28
CA ARG A 160 8.93 -8.11 9.04
C ARG A 160 8.94 -9.35 8.15
N GLN A 161 8.19 -9.31 7.04
CA GLN A 161 7.94 -10.47 6.18
C GLN A 161 8.79 -10.48 4.91
N GLY A 162 9.42 -9.36 4.54
CA GLY A 162 10.22 -9.29 3.32
C GLY A 162 9.40 -9.40 2.03
N LEU A 163 8.09 -9.15 2.07
CA LEU A 163 7.19 -9.27 0.91
C LEU A 163 7.67 -8.41 -0.27
N PRO A 164 7.66 -8.92 -1.52
CA PRO A 164 8.06 -8.13 -2.67
C PRO A 164 7.07 -6.99 -2.93
N GLU A 165 7.55 -5.87 -3.49
CA GLU A 165 6.72 -4.68 -3.72
C GLU A 165 5.50 -4.96 -4.61
N GLN A 166 5.64 -5.88 -5.58
CA GLN A 166 4.55 -6.30 -6.44
C GLN A 166 3.43 -7.02 -5.65
N ASP A 167 3.78 -7.84 -4.66
CA ASP A 167 2.79 -8.53 -3.82
C ASP A 167 2.07 -7.54 -2.90
N LEU A 168 2.81 -6.58 -2.33
CA LEU A 168 2.23 -5.48 -1.55
C LEU A 168 1.29 -4.63 -2.40
N ALA A 169 1.64 -4.34 -3.66
CA ALA A 169 0.80 -3.60 -4.59
C ALA A 169 -0.55 -4.28 -4.82
N VAL A 170 -0.53 -5.61 -5.04
CA VAL A 170 -1.74 -6.42 -5.22
C VAL A 170 -2.58 -6.46 -3.94
N ARG A 171 -1.97 -6.70 -2.77
CA ARG A 171 -2.68 -6.79 -1.49
C ARG A 171 -3.40 -5.48 -1.14
N PHE A 172 -2.68 -4.37 -1.20
CA PHE A 172 -3.19 -3.06 -0.83
C PHE A 172 -3.97 -2.36 -1.95
N ASN A 173 -4.08 -2.98 -3.13
CA ASN A 173 -4.74 -2.44 -4.31
C ASN A 173 -4.24 -1.03 -4.70
N ILE A 174 -2.92 -0.86 -4.70
CA ILE A 174 -2.23 0.39 -5.09
C ILE A 174 -1.15 0.08 -6.12
N SER A 175 -0.67 1.10 -6.83
CA SER A 175 0.42 0.89 -7.80
C SER A 175 1.72 0.48 -7.09
N GLN A 176 2.54 -0.35 -7.74
CA GLN A 176 3.88 -0.70 -7.23
C GLN A 176 4.73 0.56 -7.00
N SER A 177 4.59 1.58 -7.86
CA SER A 177 5.27 2.86 -7.66
C SER A 177 4.85 3.56 -6.36
N SER A 178 3.58 3.44 -5.96
CA SER A 178 3.07 3.98 -4.70
C SER A 178 3.63 3.21 -3.51
N VAL A 179 3.69 1.88 -3.58
CA VAL A 179 4.34 1.03 -2.57
C VAL A 179 5.79 1.48 -2.34
N SER A 180 6.58 1.60 -3.41
CA SER A 180 7.98 2.01 -3.31
C SER A 180 8.14 3.37 -2.63
N ARG A 181 7.33 4.37 -3.03
CA ARG A 181 7.34 5.70 -2.40
C ARG A 181 6.97 5.64 -0.92
N ILE A 182 5.96 4.85 -0.54
CA ILE A 182 5.55 4.66 0.86
C ILE A 182 6.70 4.05 1.67
N LEU A 183 7.32 2.99 1.16
CA LEU A 183 8.44 2.31 1.84
C LEU A 183 9.61 3.25 2.09
N ILE A 184 10.04 4.00 1.07
CA ILE A 184 11.12 4.97 1.19
C ILE A 184 10.77 6.08 2.19
N THR A 185 9.53 6.57 2.14
CA THR A 185 9.07 7.65 3.02
C THR A 185 9.10 7.21 4.49
N TRP A 186 8.56 6.03 4.81
CA TRP A 186 8.56 5.50 6.17
C TRP A 186 9.96 5.11 6.66
N ALA A 187 10.81 4.54 5.79
CA ALA A 187 12.20 4.25 6.13
C ALA A 187 12.96 5.50 6.55
N ASN A 188 12.87 6.57 5.74
CA ASN A 188 13.53 7.85 6.02
C ASN A 188 12.97 8.52 7.28
N TYR A 189 11.65 8.51 7.42
CA TYR A 189 10.98 9.09 8.58
C TYR A 189 11.42 8.41 9.88
N LEU A 190 11.38 7.07 9.93
CA LEU A 190 11.80 6.31 11.10
C LEU A 190 13.29 6.43 11.35
N TYR A 191 14.12 6.51 10.31
CA TYR A 191 15.55 6.79 10.48
C TYR A 191 15.79 8.10 11.22
N CYS A 192 15.12 9.19 10.82
CA CYS A 192 15.25 10.48 11.50
C CYS A 192 14.68 10.47 12.92
N MET A 193 13.50 9.88 13.11
CA MET A 193 12.85 9.83 14.42
C MET A 193 13.61 8.95 15.41
N LEU A 194 13.95 7.73 15.02
CA LEU A 194 14.66 6.78 15.88
C LEU A 194 16.15 7.13 16.02
N GLY A 195 16.75 7.80 15.03
CA GLY A 195 18.13 8.29 15.12
C GLY A 195 18.31 9.37 16.19
N SER A 196 17.24 10.06 16.60
CA SER A 196 17.28 11.00 17.72
C SER A 196 17.26 10.32 19.09
N LEU A 197 16.92 9.03 19.16
CA LEU A 197 16.89 8.29 20.41
C LEU A 197 18.32 7.94 20.84
N PRO A 198 18.69 8.19 22.11
CA PRO A 198 19.98 7.76 22.64
C PRO A 198 19.97 6.24 22.82
N LEU A 199 20.27 5.51 21.74
CA LEU A 199 20.35 4.04 21.76
C LEU A 199 21.49 3.53 22.65
N TRP A 200 22.56 4.33 22.79
CA TRP A 200 23.75 3.95 23.53
C TRP A 200 23.80 4.67 24.88
N SER A 201 24.00 3.91 25.96
CA SER A 201 24.28 4.46 27.29
C SER A 201 25.51 5.38 27.25
N SER A 202 25.61 6.29 28.22
CA SER A 202 26.77 7.18 28.34
C SER A 202 28.05 6.40 28.62
N ARG A 203 29.23 7.01 28.37
CA ARG A 203 30.51 6.32 28.58
C ARG A 203 30.70 5.95 30.05
N ALA A 204 30.37 6.88 30.95
CA ALA A 204 30.43 6.67 32.38
C ALA A 204 29.55 5.50 32.85
N ALA A 205 28.30 5.43 32.38
CA ALA A 205 27.38 4.34 32.77
C ALA A 205 27.88 2.96 32.32
N ILE A 206 28.52 2.88 31.14
CA ILE A 206 29.13 1.63 30.66
C ILE A 206 30.34 1.27 31.52
N ASP A 207 31.24 2.21 31.80
CA ASP A 207 32.45 1.92 32.58
C ASP A 207 32.11 1.48 34.02
N GLU A 208 31.06 2.05 34.62
CA GLU A 208 30.55 1.66 35.94
C GLU A 208 30.06 0.21 35.93
N THR A 209 29.27 -0.16 34.92
CA THR A 209 28.63 -1.49 34.83
C THR A 209 29.48 -2.54 34.11
N MET A 210 30.63 -2.16 33.54
CA MET A 210 31.49 -3.06 32.76
C MET A 210 32.16 -4.11 33.67
N PRO A 211 32.05 -5.41 33.35
CA PRO A 211 32.74 -6.49 34.06
C PRO A 211 34.26 -6.33 34.03
N GLN A 212 34.94 -6.75 35.09
CA GLN A 212 36.40 -6.57 35.22
C GLN A 212 37.20 -7.23 34.07
N SER A 213 36.80 -8.44 33.64
CA SER A 213 37.45 -9.13 32.52
C SER A 213 37.41 -8.33 31.21
N PHE A 214 36.34 -7.56 30.99
CA PHE A 214 36.22 -6.64 29.85
C PHE A 214 37.01 -5.36 30.06
N LYS A 215 37.12 -4.85 31.29
CA LYS A 215 38.01 -3.70 31.59
C LYS A 215 39.47 -4.04 31.31
N ASP A 216 39.89 -5.26 31.64
CA ASP A 216 41.27 -5.69 31.48
C ASP A 216 41.61 -5.98 30.01
N THR A 217 40.68 -6.61 29.26
CA THR A 217 40.93 -7.07 27.89
C THR A 217 40.46 -6.07 26.83
N TYR A 218 39.33 -5.40 27.05
CA TYR A 218 38.67 -4.53 26.09
C TYR A 218 38.10 -3.22 26.73
N PRO A 219 38.94 -2.38 27.37
CA PRO A 219 38.50 -1.21 28.14
C PRO A 219 37.80 -0.10 27.33
N LYS A 220 37.85 -0.19 25.99
CA LYS A 220 37.20 0.75 25.07
C LYS A 220 35.88 0.23 24.51
N THR A 221 35.51 -1.02 24.80
CA THR A 221 34.27 -1.61 24.32
C THR A 221 33.08 -0.90 24.94
N ARG A 222 32.19 -0.39 24.10
CA ARG A 222 30.94 0.27 24.53
C ARG A 222 29.70 -0.55 24.23
N VAL A 223 29.78 -1.39 23.20
CA VAL A 223 28.64 -2.14 22.67
C VAL A 223 29.18 -3.47 22.16
N ILE A 224 28.45 -4.54 22.43
CA ILE A 224 28.63 -5.83 21.77
C ILE A 224 27.42 -6.01 20.87
N LEU A 225 27.67 -6.07 19.56
CA LEU A 225 26.64 -6.33 18.56
C LEU A 225 26.76 -7.78 18.13
N ASP A 226 25.76 -8.58 18.44
CA ASP A 226 25.62 -9.91 17.85
C ASP A 226 24.95 -9.77 16.48
N CYS A 227 25.64 -10.19 15.43
CA CYS A 227 25.20 -10.03 14.05
C CYS A 227 25.13 -11.40 13.37
N THR A 228 24.01 -11.68 12.72
CA THR A 228 23.93 -12.81 11.78
C THR A 228 24.39 -12.35 10.40
N GLU A 229 25.51 -12.88 9.92
CA GLU A 229 26.00 -12.59 8.57
C GLU A 229 25.15 -13.33 7.53
N ILE A 230 24.49 -12.58 6.65
CA ILE A 230 23.77 -13.14 5.50
C ILE A 230 24.68 -13.00 4.28
N ARG A 231 25.20 -14.13 3.78
CA ARG A 231 26.05 -14.15 2.58
C ARG A 231 25.19 -13.86 1.36
N VAL A 232 25.48 -12.77 0.65
CA VAL A 232 24.82 -12.42 -0.60
C VAL A 232 25.70 -12.84 -1.78
N GLN A 233 25.12 -13.39 -2.85
CA GLN A 233 25.88 -13.72 -4.06
C GLN A 233 26.46 -12.44 -4.68
N THR A 234 27.79 -12.39 -4.81
CA THR A 234 28.46 -11.33 -5.57
C THR A 234 28.29 -11.64 -7.06
N PRO A 235 27.75 -10.71 -7.89
CA PRO A 235 27.63 -10.95 -9.32
C PRO A 235 29.01 -11.16 -9.93
N SER A 236 29.19 -12.30 -10.61
CA SER A 236 30.47 -12.74 -11.17
C SER A 236 30.83 -12.09 -12.52
N SER A 237 30.00 -11.17 -13.03
CA SER A 237 30.23 -10.49 -14.30
C SER A 237 29.74 -9.05 -14.27
N ARG A 238 30.54 -8.13 -14.83
CA ARG A 238 30.06 -6.81 -15.24
C ARG A 238 29.21 -7.00 -16.50
N PHE A 239 27.93 -6.64 -16.43
CA PHE A 239 27.10 -6.45 -17.62
C PHE A 239 27.53 -5.17 -18.34
#